data_AF-A0A3S4K6J6-F1
#
_entry.id   AF-A0A3S4K6J6-F1
#
_cell.length_a   1.000
_cell.length_b   1.000
_cell.length_c   1.000
_cell.angle_alpha   90.00
_cell.angle_beta   90.00
_cell.angle_gamma   90.00
#
_symmetry.space_group_name_H-M   'P 1'
#
loop_
_entity.id
_entity.type
_entity.pdbx_description
1 polymer ?
#
loop_
_entity_poly.entity_id
_entity_poly.type
_entity_poly.pdbx_seq_one_letter_code
_entity_poly.pdbx_strand_id
1 'polypeptide(L)'
;MSRKQLALFEPVLLVQALTDAVKKLSPRAQWRNPVMFVVWAGSVLTTLLTLAMVTGQTAGSALFTGVISLWLWFTVLFANFAEALAEGRSKAQANSLKGGEKDRIRSPPARPAP
;
A
#
# COMPACT_ATOMS: atom_id res chain seq x y z
N MET A 1 -29.04 16.86 5.98
CA MET A 1 -28.42 15.58 5.57
C MET A 1 -27.03 15.85 4.97
N SER A 2 -25.95 15.99 5.76
CA SER A 2 -24.55 15.89 5.25
C SER A 2 -23.53 16.05 6.39
N ARG A 3 -23.22 14.98 7.12
CA ARG A 3 -22.08 14.93 8.07
C ARG A 3 -21.30 13.60 8.07
N LYS A 4 -21.71 12.63 7.24
CA LYS A 4 -21.14 11.27 7.25
C LYS A 4 -20.09 11.00 6.18
N GLN A 5 -19.89 11.89 5.21
CA GLN A 5 -18.89 11.70 4.14
C GLN A 5 -17.45 12.08 4.53
N LEU A 6 -17.26 12.83 5.63
CA LEU A 6 -15.94 13.26 6.10
C LEU A 6 -15.21 12.19 6.94
N ALA A 7 -15.89 11.13 7.38
CA ALA A 7 -15.28 10.05 8.15
C ALA A 7 -14.48 9.04 7.28
N LEU A 8 -14.57 9.13 5.95
CA LEU A 8 -13.78 8.31 5.02
C LEU A 8 -12.39 8.91 4.71
N PHE A 9 -12.17 10.18 5.10
CA PHE A 9 -10.90 10.87 5.03
C PHE A 9 -10.40 11.14 6.44
N GLU A 10 -10.34 10.12 7.30
CA GLU A 10 -9.55 10.26 8.51
C GLU A 10 -8.07 10.30 8.11
N PRO A 11 -7.38 11.44 8.27
CA PRO A 11 -5.95 11.55 7.94
C PRO A 11 -5.12 10.54 8.74
N VAL A 12 -5.62 10.11 9.90
CA VAL A 12 -5.04 9.03 10.71
C VAL A 12 -5.00 7.70 9.95
N LEU A 13 -6.06 7.34 9.22
CA LEU A 13 -6.13 6.08 8.47
C LEU A 13 -5.20 6.12 7.23
N LEU A 14 -5.12 7.27 6.57
CA LEU A 14 -4.19 7.51 5.47
C LEU A 14 -2.74 7.49 5.92
N VAL A 15 -2.43 8.12 7.07
CA VAL A 15 -1.07 8.13 7.65
C VAL A 15 -0.69 6.72 8.11
N GLN A 16 -1.59 5.95 8.74
CA GLN A 16 -1.32 4.55 9.07
C GLN A 16 -1.09 3.70 7.83
N ALA A 17 -1.91 3.84 6.78
CA ALA A 17 -1.74 3.13 5.52
C ALA A 17 -0.44 3.50 4.81
N LEU A 18 -0.04 4.77 4.84
CA LEU A 18 1.26 5.22 4.36
C LEU A 18 2.40 4.60 5.17
N THR A 19 2.28 4.60 6.50
CA THR A 19 3.32 4.07 7.40
C THR A 19 3.47 2.56 7.22
N ASP A 20 2.36 1.84 7.02
CA ASP A 20 2.36 0.41 6.71
C ASP A 20 2.90 0.13 5.30
N ALA A 21 2.64 1.00 4.32
CA ALA A 21 3.24 0.89 2.98
C ALA A 21 4.76 1.11 3.01
N VAL A 22 5.25 2.05 3.82
CA VAL A 22 6.69 2.27 4.04
C VAL A 22 7.31 1.12 4.84
N LYS A 23 6.59 0.49 5.78
CA LYS A 23 7.05 -0.73 6.47
C LYS A 23 7.06 -1.97 5.56
N LYS A 24 6.10 -2.09 4.62
CA LYS A 24 6.09 -3.12 3.57
C LYS A 24 7.19 -2.92 2.51
N LEU A 25 7.87 -1.79 2.51
CA LEU A 25 9.08 -1.54 1.71
C LEU A 25 10.33 -2.28 2.22
N SER A 26 10.17 -3.12 3.26
CA SER A 26 11.24 -3.95 3.80
C SER A 26 11.53 -5.15 2.88
N PRO A 27 12.80 -5.45 2.58
CA PRO A 27 13.22 -6.43 1.55
C PRO A 27 12.70 -7.87 1.78
N ARG A 28 12.29 -8.19 3.01
CA ARG A 28 11.64 -9.47 3.36
C ARG A 28 10.21 -9.61 2.81
N ALA A 29 9.48 -8.50 2.64
CA ALA A 29 8.14 -8.52 2.04
C ALA A 29 8.22 -8.63 0.52
N GLN A 30 9.17 -7.93 -0.12
CA GLN A 30 9.38 -8.03 -1.57
C GLN A 30 9.80 -9.44 -2.03
N TRP A 31 10.43 -10.27 -1.20
CA TRP A 31 10.87 -11.61 -1.62
C TRP A 31 9.72 -12.57 -2.01
N ARG A 32 8.51 -12.35 -1.48
CA ARG A 32 7.31 -13.11 -1.89
C ARG A 32 6.72 -12.63 -3.21
N ASN A 33 7.10 -11.44 -3.68
CA ASN A 33 6.65 -10.85 -4.94
C ASN A 33 7.85 -10.60 -5.87
N PRO A 34 8.27 -11.61 -6.65
CA PRO A 34 9.52 -11.57 -7.42
C PRO A 34 9.57 -10.40 -8.41
N VAL A 35 8.43 -10.03 -8.99
CA VAL A 35 8.34 -8.89 -9.91
C VAL A 35 8.63 -7.57 -9.17
N MET A 36 8.02 -7.37 -8.00
CA MET A 36 8.22 -6.14 -7.22
C MET A 36 9.63 -6.01 -6.67
N PHE A 37 10.27 -7.14 -6.34
CA PHE A 37 11.66 -7.19 -5.91
C PHE A 37 12.63 -6.71 -7.00
N VAL A 38 12.45 -7.16 -8.24
CA VAL A 38 13.32 -6.75 -9.37
C VAL A 38 13.23 -5.24 -9.62
N VAL A 39 12.02 -4.67 -9.60
CA VAL A 39 11.85 -3.22 -9.78
C VAL A 39 12.48 -2.44 -8.62
N TRP A 40 12.32 -2.91 -7.38
CA TRP A 40 12.97 -2.30 -6.22
C TRP A 40 14.49 -2.36 -6.32
N ALA A 41 15.07 -3.51 -6.66
CA ALA A 41 16.51 -3.68 -6.84
C ALA A 41 17.05 -2.78 -7.98
N GLY A 42 16.33 -2.69 -9.10
CA GLY A 42 16.65 -1.78 -10.20
C GLY A 42 16.58 -0.31 -9.78
N SER A 43 15.61 0.06 -8.94
CA SER A 43 15.49 1.42 -8.38
C SER A 43 16.70 1.78 -7.51
N VAL A 44 17.13 0.86 -6.64
CA VAL A 44 18.31 1.02 -5.79
C VAL A 44 19.58 1.14 -6.65
N LEU A 45 19.76 0.23 -7.61
CA LEU A 45 20.92 0.24 -8.51
C LEU A 45 21.02 1.55 -9.30
N THR A 46 19.92 2.01 -9.89
CA THR A 46 19.88 3.28 -10.64
C THR A 46 20.11 4.50 -9.74
N THR A 47 19.67 4.45 -8.48
CA THR A 47 19.96 5.50 -7.49
C THR A 47 21.47 5.56 -7.20
N LEU A 48 22.11 4.40 -7.00
CA LEU A 48 23.55 4.31 -6.77
C LEU A 48 24.36 4.77 -8.00
N LEU A 49 23.94 4.39 -9.20
CA LEU A 49 24.53 4.87 -10.46
C LEU A 49 24.41 6.39 -10.58
N THR A 50 23.24 6.94 -10.26
CA THR A 50 23.04 8.40 -10.26
C THR A 50 24.00 9.08 -9.28
N LEU A 51 24.15 8.55 -8.06
CA LEU A 51 25.06 9.09 -7.06
C LEU A 51 26.53 8.99 -7.52
N ALA A 52 26.91 7.87 -8.12
CA ALA A 52 28.25 7.67 -8.69
C ALA A 52 28.55 8.66 -9.84
N MET A 53 27.56 8.97 -10.68
CA MET A 53 27.70 9.98 -11.73
C MET A 53 27.79 11.40 -11.17
N VAL A 54 26.96 11.76 -10.17
CA VAL A 54 27.01 13.08 -9.52
C VAL A 54 28.35 13.33 -8.81
N THR A 55 28.93 12.29 -8.23
CA THR A 55 30.22 12.36 -7.52
C THR A 55 31.43 12.19 -8.44
N GLY A 56 31.22 12.07 -9.76
CA GLY A 56 32.30 11.98 -10.76
C GLY A 56 33.00 10.62 -10.85
N GLN A 57 32.47 9.59 -10.18
CA GLN A 57 33.04 8.23 -10.20
C GLN A 57 32.66 7.45 -11.47
N THR A 58 31.68 7.92 -12.24
CA THR A 58 31.21 7.25 -13.47
C THR A 58 30.80 8.29 -14.50
N ALA A 59 31.17 8.05 -15.77
CA ALA A 59 30.78 8.92 -16.88
C ALA A 59 29.32 8.64 -17.29
N GLY A 60 28.51 9.70 -17.46
CA GLY A 60 27.13 9.59 -17.89
C GLY A 60 26.28 10.82 -17.57
N SER A 61 25.01 10.80 -18.00
CA SER A 61 24.05 11.85 -17.68
C SER A 61 23.35 11.54 -16.35
N ALA A 62 23.90 12.10 -15.26
CA ALA A 62 23.34 11.96 -13.92
C ALA A 62 21.87 12.39 -13.85
N LEU A 63 21.48 13.47 -14.57
CA LEU A 63 20.11 13.94 -14.62
C LEU A 63 19.17 12.90 -15.25
N PHE A 64 19.56 12.32 -16.38
CA PHE A 64 18.74 11.31 -17.05
C PHE A 64 18.57 10.06 -16.19
N THR A 65 19.67 9.52 -15.65
CA THR A 65 19.64 8.34 -14.77
C THR A 65 18.87 8.63 -13.48
N GLY A 66 18.99 9.84 -12.93
CA GLY A 66 18.26 10.28 -11.75
C GLY A 66 16.76 10.37 -11.98
N VAL A 67 16.32 10.91 -13.12
CA VAL A 67 14.89 10.95 -13.49
C VAL A 67 14.32 9.54 -13.66
N ILE A 68 15.07 8.63 -14.31
CA ILE A 68 14.66 7.21 -14.40
C ILE A 68 14.54 6.59 -13.02
N SER A 69 15.53 6.80 -12.15
CA SER A 69 15.54 6.26 -10.78
C SER A 69 14.33 6.77 -9.98
N LEU A 70 14.04 8.07 -10.07
CA LEU A 70 12.86 8.67 -9.44
C LEU A 70 11.56 8.04 -9.95
N TRP A 71 11.45 7.80 -11.26
CA TRP A 71 10.28 7.16 -11.84
C TRP A 71 10.12 5.71 -11.40
N LEU A 72 11.23 4.95 -11.29
CA LEU A 72 11.21 3.59 -10.77
C LEU A 72 10.75 3.55 -9.30
N TRP A 73 11.22 4.49 -8.47
CA TRP A 73 10.72 4.61 -7.09
C TRP A 73 9.23 4.94 -7.05
N PHE A 74 8.77 5.83 -7.93
CA PHE A 74 7.35 6.18 -8.04
C PHE A 74 6.49 4.97 -8.41
N THR A 75 6.92 4.13 -9.35
CA THR A 75 6.16 2.92 -9.74
C THR A 75 6.12 1.87 -8.64
N VAL A 76 7.21 1.70 -7.88
CA VAL A 76 7.24 0.80 -6.70
C VAL A 76 6.24 1.27 -5.65
N LEU A 77 6.24 2.57 -5.33
CA LEU A 77 5.29 3.15 -4.38
C LEU A 77 3.84 2.96 -4.85
N PHE A 78 3.58 3.22 -6.13
CA PHE A 78 2.25 3.06 -6.72
C PHE A 78 1.77 1.60 -6.70
N ALA A 79 2.66 0.65 -7.01
CA ALA A 79 2.33 -0.77 -6.97
C ALA A 79 2.01 -1.24 -5.54
N ASN A 80 2.82 -0.84 -4.56
CA ASN A 80 2.57 -1.13 -3.14
C ASN A 80 1.24 -0.52 -2.66
N PHE A 81 0.90 0.68 -3.14
CA PHE A 81 -0.38 1.33 -2.86
C PHE A 81 -1.56 0.57 -3.47
N ALA A 82 -1.46 0.15 -4.74
CA ALA A 82 -2.49 -0.63 -5.41
C ALA A 82 -2.75 -1.98 -4.72
N GLU A 83 -1.68 -2.66 -4.28
CA GLU A 83 -1.76 -3.90 -3.52
C GLU A 83 -2.46 -3.69 -2.16
N ALA A 84 -2.08 -2.64 -1.42
CA ALA A 84 -2.73 -2.29 -0.16
C ALA A 84 -4.21 -1.92 -0.33
N LEU A 85 -4.57 -1.24 -1.43
CA LEU A 85 -5.96 -0.89 -1.75
C LEU A 85 -6.81 -2.14 -2.06
N ALA A 86 -6.23 -3.11 -2.78
CA ALA A 86 -6.89 -4.39 -3.08
C ALA A 86 -7.12 -5.23 -1.82
N GLU A 87 -6.14 -5.30 -0.92
CA GLU A 87 -6.24 -5.98 0.38
C GLU A 87 -7.18 -5.25 1.37
N GLY A 88 -7.22 -3.92 1.32
CA GLY A 88 -8.05 -3.09 2.20
C GLY A 88 -9.54 -3.27 1.95
N ARG A 89 -9.96 -3.39 0.67
CA ARG A 89 -11.35 -3.67 0.28
C ARG A 89 -11.84 -5.03 0.78
N SER A 90 -11.00 -6.05 0.69
CA SER A 90 -11.34 -7.43 1.07
C SER A 90 -11.42 -7.60 2.60
N LYS A 91 -10.57 -6.91 3.38
CA LYS A 91 -10.67 -6.87 4.85
C LYS A 91 -11.90 -6.09 5.35
N ALA A 92 -12.24 -4.96 4.73
CA ALA A 92 -13.41 -4.16 5.09
C ALA A 92 -14.74 -4.90 4.83
N GLN A 93 -14.83 -5.65 3.72
CA GLN A 93 -16.00 -6.50 3.43
C GLN A 93 -16.09 -7.70 4.38
N ALA A 94 -14.98 -8.38 4.69
CA ALA A 94 -14.99 -9.53 5.59
C ALA A 94 -15.36 -9.17 7.04
N ASN A 95 -14.94 -8.00 7.53
CA ASN A 95 -15.32 -7.53 8.88
C ASN A 95 -16.80 -7.12 8.97
N SER A 96 -17.40 -6.64 7.87
CA SER A 96 -18.83 -6.30 7.82
C SER A 96 -19.71 -7.55 7.93
N LEU A 97 -19.29 -8.68 7.35
CA LEU A 97 -20.00 -9.96 7.43
C LEU A 97 -19.96 -10.58 8.84
N LYS A 98 -18.82 -10.49 9.54
CA LYS A 98 -18.70 -10.97 10.93
C LYS A 98 -19.56 -10.21 11.94
N GLY A 99 -19.88 -8.94 11.65
CA GLY A 99 -20.81 -8.14 12.47
C GLY A 99 -22.27 -8.57 12.31
N GLY A 100 -22.69 -8.92 11.08
CA GLY A 100 -24.08 -9.32 10.78
C GLY A 100 -24.44 -10.73 11.27
N GLU A 101 -23.49 -11.67 11.26
CA GLU A 101 -23.69 -13.04 11.77
C GLU A 101 -24.02 -13.04 13.27
N LYS A 102 -23.38 -12.15 14.04
CA LYS A 102 -23.52 -12.09 15.50
C LYS A 102 -24.87 -11.55 15.96
N ASP A 103 -25.53 -10.75 15.12
CA ASP A 103 -26.87 -10.21 15.38
C ASP A 103 -27.98 -11.21 15.02
N ARG A 104 -27.73 -12.07 14.02
CA ARG A 104 -28.70 -13.09 13.58
C ARG A 104 -28.83 -14.25 14.58
N ILE A 105 -27.78 -14.58 15.33
CA ILE A 105 -27.80 -15.66 16.34
C ILE A 105 -28.43 -15.22 17.67
N ARG A 106 -28.53 -13.90 17.94
CA ARG A 106 -29.04 -13.38 19.22
C ARG A 106 -30.54 -13.10 19.24
N SER A 107 -31.22 -13.16 18.10
CA SER A 107 -32.67 -12.94 18.06
C SER A 107 -33.40 -14.17 18.63
N PRO A 108 -34.09 -14.06 19.78
CA PRO A 108 -34.87 -15.17 20.32
C PRO A 108 -36.04 -15.48 19.37
N PRO A 109 -36.45 -16.76 19.21
CA PRO A 109 -37.57 -17.11 18.35
C PRO A 109 -38.81 -16.37 18.84
N ALA A 110 -39.46 -15.63 17.93
CA ALA A 110 -40.73 -14.97 18.19
C ALA A 110 -41.72 -16.03 18.72
N ARG A 111 -42.18 -15.88 19.96
CA ARG A 111 -43.23 -16.73 20.51
C ARG A 111 -44.50 -16.52 19.66
N PRO A 112 -45.21 -17.59 19.27
CA PRO A 112 -46.53 -17.43 18.70
C PRO A 112 -47.44 -16.74 19.72
N ALA A 113 -48.11 -15.68 19.27
CA ALA A 113 -49.12 -14.96 20.03
C ALA A 113 -50.34 -15.88 20.30
N PRO A 114 -51.06 -15.69 21.41
CA PRO A 114 -52.12 -16.57 21.87
C PRO A 114 -53.35 -16.59 20.95
#